data_AF-A0A2E5CCR5-F1
#
_entry.id   AF-A0A2E5CCR5-F1
#
_cell.length_a   1.000
_cell.length_b   1.000
_cell.length_c   1.000
_cell.angle_alpha   90.00
_cell.angle_beta   90.00
_cell.angle_gamma   90.00
#
_symmetry.space_group_name_H-M   'P 1'
#
loop_
_entity.id
_entity.type
_entity.pdbx_description
1 polymer ?
#
loop_
_entity_poly.entity_id
_entity_poly.type
_entity_poly.pdbx_seq_one_letter_code
_entity_poly.pdbx_strand_id
1 'polypeptide(L)'
;MGWLILIVILWFLSTVYESVNNSTKERIEQKKKEQEAQTRLELEQLRKKLASASREASIEDNVPQKLTAPSIDLKPTKVSDVDTTETINIPSGKTPTVKKSELVTVSVKDGKRVYESALVSTLRSYGVECLWHMTHVDNVLSITRKGLVSHERAVPIKRVDISDPDVQRLRGGMDPIFSRKIKAYSPTYIKIRNPMLYRLKNDSESLCLIEIALDALDYHDVVFTDGNAASRDTKFYSNPNDLKYLPWDVLNSEYWSDFIDGKRKRCAEILVYPSIGARHITRIHCNSQDTLNSLYRMGVDKAVYSPRLFFG
;
A
#
# COMPACT_ATOMS: atom_id res chain seq x y z
N MET A 1 -41.04 42.63 -20.20
CA MET A 1 -41.64 41.31 -19.85
C MET A 1 -40.61 40.19 -19.71
N GLY A 2 -39.57 40.07 -20.55
CA GLY A 2 -38.61 38.94 -20.48
C GLY A 2 -37.76 38.81 -19.20
N TRP A 3 -37.45 39.91 -18.51
CA TRP A 3 -36.59 39.88 -17.33
C TRP A 3 -37.28 39.30 -16.07
N LEU A 4 -38.60 39.49 -15.95
CA LEU A 4 -39.40 38.89 -14.87
C LEU A 4 -39.49 37.37 -14.99
N ILE A 5 -39.56 36.84 -16.21
CA ILE A 5 -39.58 35.38 -16.47
C ILE A 5 -38.25 34.75 -16.06
N LEU A 6 -37.12 35.41 -16.34
CA LEU A 6 -35.80 34.92 -15.97
C LEU A 6 -35.59 34.86 -14.44
N ILE A 7 -36.09 35.85 -13.71
CA ILE A 7 -36.03 35.88 -12.24
C ILE A 7 -36.84 34.72 -11.62
N VAL A 8 -38.04 34.45 -12.15
CA VAL A 8 -38.88 33.34 -11.69
C VAL A 8 -38.22 31.99 -11.95
N ILE A 9 -37.58 31.82 -13.11
CA ILE A 9 -36.85 30.58 -13.44
C ILE A 9 -35.65 30.38 -12.50
N LEU A 10 -34.86 31.43 -12.25
CA LEU A 10 -33.71 31.34 -11.34
C LEU A 10 -34.13 31.05 -9.90
N TRP A 11 -35.22 31.68 -9.43
CA TRP A 11 -35.78 31.40 -8.11
C TRP A 11 -36.27 29.94 -8.01
N PHE A 12 -36.97 29.44 -9.04
CA PHE A 12 -37.45 28.06 -9.07
C PHE A 12 -36.30 27.03 -9.13
N LEU A 13 -35.24 27.31 -9.88
CA LEU A 13 -34.05 26.43 -9.91
C LEU A 13 -33.33 26.42 -8.56
N SER A 14 -33.27 27.57 -7.87
CA SER A 14 -32.68 27.66 -6.53
C SER A 14 -33.48 26.85 -5.50
N THR A 15 -34.81 26.95 -5.51
CA THR A 15 -35.65 26.21 -4.56
C THR A 15 -35.62 24.70 -4.80
N VAL A 16 -35.59 24.26 -6.06
CA VAL A 16 -35.41 22.85 -6.41
C VAL A 16 -34.03 22.35 -5.98
N TYR A 17 -32.98 23.13 -6.21
CA TYR A 17 -31.62 22.79 -5.79
C TYR A 17 -31.49 22.65 -4.27
N GLU A 18 -32.05 23.59 -3.51
CA GLU A 18 -32.07 23.53 -2.05
C GLU A 18 -32.87 22.33 -1.53
N SER A 19 -34.02 22.02 -2.13
CA SER A 19 -34.84 20.85 -1.78
C SER A 19 -34.09 19.53 -1.97
N VAL A 20 -33.42 19.36 -3.12
CA VAL A 20 -32.62 18.15 -3.42
C VAL A 20 -31.44 18.03 -2.45
N ASN A 21 -30.75 19.13 -2.16
CA ASN A 21 -29.62 19.12 -1.23
C ASN A 21 -30.05 18.78 0.21
N ASN A 22 -31.17 19.34 0.67
CA ASN A 22 -31.70 19.05 2.01
C ASN A 22 -32.14 17.60 2.15
N SER A 23 -32.87 17.05 1.16
CA SER A 23 -33.27 15.63 1.17
C SER A 23 -32.06 14.68 1.13
N THR A 24 -30.97 15.08 0.47
CA THR A 24 -29.73 14.30 0.43
C THR A 24 -29.03 14.30 1.79
N LYS A 25 -28.99 15.45 2.49
CA LYS A 25 -28.43 15.57 3.84
C LYS A 25 -29.22 14.73 4.85
N GLU A 26 -30.54 14.76 4.80
CA GLU A 26 -31.41 13.96 5.67
C GLU A 26 -31.17 12.45 5.48
N ARG A 27 -31.03 11.99 4.23
CA ARG A 27 -30.70 10.58 3.93
C ARG A 27 -29.33 10.15 4.47
N ILE A 28 -28.34 11.04 4.42
CA ILE A 28 -27.00 10.77 4.97
C ILE A 28 -27.07 10.68 6.50
N GLU A 29 -27.78 11.60 7.15
CA GLU A 29 -27.94 11.60 8.60
C GLU A 29 -28.71 10.36 9.09
N GLN A 30 -29.75 9.95 8.36
CA GLN A 30 -30.50 8.74 8.66
C GLN A 30 -29.63 7.48 8.57
N LYS A 31 -28.85 7.33 7.49
CA LYS A 31 -27.90 6.22 7.35
C LYS A 31 -26.85 6.18 8.47
N LYS A 32 -26.40 7.35 8.92
CA LYS A 32 -25.45 7.45 10.05
C LYS A 32 -26.08 6.97 11.35
N LYS A 33 -27.33 7.37 11.64
CA LYS A 33 -28.09 6.91 12.83
C LYS A 33 -28.34 5.40 12.79
N GLU A 34 -28.68 4.85 11.62
CA GLU A 34 -28.86 3.40 11.44
C GLU A 34 -27.56 2.62 11.68
N GLN A 35 -26.43 3.11 11.14
CA GLN A 35 -25.13 2.49 11.33
C GLN A 35 -24.66 2.54 12.80
N GLU A 36 -24.91 3.66 13.49
CA GLU A 36 -24.62 3.79 14.92
C GLU A 36 -25.50 2.84 15.77
N ALA A 37 -26.78 2.69 15.43
CA ALA A 37 -27.67 1.75 16.11
C ALA A 37 -27.24 0.28 15.90
N GLN A 38 -26.83 -0.06 14.67
CA GLN A 38 -26.34 -1.40 14.33
C GLN A 38 -25.04 -1.74 15.08
N THR A 39 -24.10 -0.79 15.13
CA THR A 39 -22.85 -0.93 15.88
C THR A 39 -23.10 -1.12 17.38
N ARG A 40 -24.08 -0.38 17.95
CA ARG A 40 -24.47 -0.54 19.36
C ARG A 40 -25.04 -1.93 19.65
N LEU A 41 -25.88 -2.45 18.75
CA LEU A 41 -26.47 -3.79 18.89
C LEU A 41 -25.39 -4.88 18.84
N GLU A 42 -24.44 -4.79 17.91
CA GLU A 42 -23.32 -5.72 17.80
C GLU A 42 -22.44 -5.70 19.05
N LEU A 43 -22.14 -4.52 19.61
CA LEU A 43 -21.40 -4.38 20.86
C LEU A 43 -22.13 -5.01 22.05
N GLU A 44 -23.46 -4.88 22.12
CA GLU A 44 -24.25 -5.49 23.19
C GLU A 44 -24.27 -7.02 23.07
N GLN A 45 -24.41 -7.54 21.85
CA GLN A 45 -24.32 -8.98 21.57
C GLN A 45 -22.94 -9.54 21.93
N LEU A 46 -21.87 -8.83 21.60
CA LEU A 46 -20.51 -9.23 21.95
C LEU A 46 -20.30 -9.24 23.47
N ARG A 47 -20.81 -8.23 24.18
CA ARG A 47 -20.77 -8.18 25.66
C ARG A 47 -21.51 -9.35 26.29
N LYS A 48 -22.70 -9.72 25.77
CA LYS A 48 -23.46 -10.88 26.25
C LYS A 48 -22.71 -12.19 26.03
N LYS A 49 -22.08 -12.38 24.86
CA LYS A 49 -21.24 -13.55 24.56
C LYS A 49 -20.00 -13.64 25.46
N LEU A 50 -19.35 -12.50 25.74
CA LEU A 50 -18.21 -12.47 26.64
C LEU A 50 -18.61 -12.84 28.07
N ALA A 51 -19.76 -12.32 28.54
CA ALA A 51 -20.29 -12.62 29.86
C ALA A 51 -20.74 -14.08 30.02
N SER A 52 -21.24 -14.74 28.96
CA SER A 52 -21.58 -16.17 29.00
C SER A 52 -20.32 -17.04 29.00
N ALA A 53 -19.32 -16.71 28.17
CA ALA A 53 -18.04 -17.43 28.12
C ALA A 53 -17.27 -17.34 29.45
N SER A 54 -17.29 -16.19 30.13
CA SER A 54 -16.68 -16.06 31.47
C SER A 54 -17.43 -16.85 32.56
N ARG A 55 -18.74 -17.08 32.41
CA ARG A 55 -19.52 -17.92 33.34
C ARG A 55 -19.27 -19.41 33.10
N GLU A 56 -19.11 -19.84 31.85
CA GLU A 56 -18.77 -21.22 31.50
C GLU A 56 -17.35 -21.58 31.96
N ALA A 57 -16.39 -20.66 31.83
CA ALA A 57 -15.03 -20.81 32.36
C ALA A 57 -14.95 -20.87 33.90
N SER A 58 -16.05 -20.59 34.62
CA SER A 58 -16.11 -20.65 36.09
C SER A 58 -16.74 -21.94 36.63
N ILE A 59 -17.19 -22.86 35.76
CA ILE A 59 -17.91 -24.09 36.14
C ILE A 59 -17.05 -25.35 35.95
N GLU A 60 -16.04 -25.32 35.09
CA GLU A 60 -15.04 -26.40 34.97
C GLU A 60 -13.79 -26.08 35.77
N ASP A 61 -13.83 -26.23 37.09
CA ASP A 61 -12.61 -26.54 37.87
C ASP A 61 -13.00 -27.13 39.24
N ASN A 62 -12.90 -28.46 39.36
CA ASN A 62 -12.94 -29.14 40.65
C ASN A 62 -11.93 -30.33 40.71
N VAL A 63 -10.71 -30.04 41.24
CA VAL A 63 -9.96 -30.75 42.34
C VAL A 63 -9.31 -32.15 42.04
N PRO A 64 -8.16 -32.63 42.65
CA PRO A 64 -7.43 -32.20 43.88
C PRO A 64 -5.86 -32.15 43.91
N GLN A 65 -5.38 -31.43 44.96
CA GLN A 65 -4.23 -31.67 45.89
C GLN A 65 -2.74 -31.50 45.52
N LYS A 66 -2.17 -30.46 46.17
CA LYS A 66 -1.02 -30.45 47.12
C LYS A 66 0.40 -30.71 46.58
N LEU A 67 1.21 -29.65 46.54
CA LEU A 67 2.57 -29.64 47.12
C LEU A 67 3.05 -28.20 47.36
N THR A 68 3.77 -28.07 48.47
CA THR A 68 4.24 -26.91 49.25
C THR A 68 5.10 -25.88 48.50
N ALA A 69 4.96 -24.61 48.89
CA ALA A 69 5.87 -23.51 48.58
C ALA A 69 7.00 -23.37 49.63
N PRO A 70 8.12 -22.72 49.30
CA PRO A 70 8.88 -21.93 50.25
C PRO A 70 8.78 -20.43 49.93
N SER A 71 8.65 -19.68 51.02
CA SER A 71 8.51 -18.22 51.14
C SER A 71 9.84 -17.50 50.91
N ILE A 72 9.83 -16.34 50.23
CA ILE A 72 10.83 -15.30 50.43
C ILE A 72 10.13 -13.93 50.48
N ASP A 73 10.38 -13.25 51.59
CA ASP A 73 9.86 -11.97 52.05
C ASP A 73 10.61 -10.80 51.38
N LEU A 74 9.89 -9.78 50.94
CA LEU A 74 10.46 -8.50 50.49
C LEU A 74 9.64 -7.36 51.08
N LYS A 75 10.23 -6.68 52.06
CA LYS A 75 9.85 -5.33 52.48
C LYS A 75 10.90 -4.29 52.05
N PRO A 76 10.50 -3.03 51.80
CA PRO A 76 11.24 -2.07 51.00
C PRO A 76 12.12 -1.15 51.86
N THR A 77 13.12 -0.50 51.25
CA THR A 77 13.86 0.59 51.90
C THR A 77 14.07 1.76 50.92
N LYS A 78 13.87 2.97 51.44
CA LYS A 78 13.93 4.28 50.76
C LYS A 78 15.37 4.83 50.69
N VAL A 79 15.68 5.45 49.55
CA VAL A 79 16.31 6.77 49.28
C VAL A 79 17.40 7.32 50.23
N SER A 80 18.57 7.64 49.67
CA SER A 80 19.26 8.93 49.91
C SER A 80 20.26 9.25 48.77
N ASP A 81 20.45 10.55 48.56
CA ASP A 81 21.10 11.25 47.44
C ASP A 81 22.64 11.26 47.45
N VAL A 82 23.23 11.66 46.30
CA VAL A 82 24.30 12.68 46.10
C VAL A 82 25.38 12.26 45.08
N ASP A 83 25.31 12.96 43.94
CA ASP A 83 26.37 13.63 43.15
C ASP A 83 27.69 12.91 42.79
N THR A 84 27.92 12.69 41.48
CA THR A 84 29.10 13.25 40.80
C THR A 84 29.01 13.09 39.27
N THR A 85 29.29 14.20 38.59
CA THR A 85 29.70 14.38 37.20
C THR A 85 30.38 13.19 36.53
N GLU A 86 29.89 12.75 35.37
CA GLU A 86 30.75 12.27 34.27
C GLU A 86 30.05 12.36 32.89
N THR A 87 30.56 13.32 32.11
CA THR A 87 30.65 13.43 30.65
C THR A 87 29.79 12.56 29.73
N ILE A 88 28.98 13.29 28.95
CA ILE A 88 28.30 12.89 27.72
C ILE A 88 29.32 12.35 26.70
N ASN A 89 29.32 11.04 26.46
CA ASN A 89 29.99 10.44 25.31
C ASN A 89 29.02 10.45 24.11
N ILE A 90 29.26 11.38 23.18
CA ILE A 90 28.65 11.42 21.85
C ILE A 90 29.36 10.36 21.00
N PRO A 91 28.69 9.29 20.51
CA PRO A 91 29.29 8.42 19.53
C PRO A 91 29.33 9.16 18.18
N SER A 92 30.54 9.60 17.84
CA SER A 92 30.96 10.11 16.54
C SER A 92 30.28 9.36 15.39
N GLY A 93 29.69 10.14 14.48
CA GLY A 93 29.00 9.67 13.29
C GLY A 93 29.84 8.68 12.48
N LYS A 94 29.28 7.49 12.28
CA LYS A 94 29.60 6.70 11.10
C LYS A 94 28.77 7.28 9.96
N THR A 95 29.44 8.05 9.11
CA THR A 95 28.96 8.37 7.77
C THR A 95 28.50 7.07 7.11
N PRO A 96 27.28 6.99 6.54
CA PRO A 96 26.91 5.85 5.74
C PRO A 96 27.87 5.81 4.54
N THR A 97 28.71 4.79 4.48
CA THR A 97 29.42 4.45 3.25
C THR A 97 28.37 4.06 2.22
N VAL A 98 27.95 5.04 1.43
CA VAL A 98 27.19 4.82 0.20
C VAL A 98 28.08 3.99 -0.71
N LYS A 99 27.81 2.68 -0.78
CA LYS A 99 28.45 1.79 -1.75
C LYS A 99 28.08 2.29 -3.14
N LYS A 100 29.10 2.77 -3.85
CA LYS A 100 29.08 3.14 -5.27
C LYS A 100 28.45 2.01 -6.08
N SER A 101 27.53 2.38 -6.99
CA SER A 101 26.69 1.50 -7.81
C SER A 101 27.43 0.30 -8.40
N GLU A 102 26.89 -0.89 -8.15
CA GLU A 102 27.33 -2.17 -8.71
C GLU A 102 27.17 -2.23 -10.24
N LEU A 103 28.06 -3.05 -10.82
CA LEU A 103 28.31 -3.37 -12.24
C LEU A 103 27.17 -3.04 -13.20
N VAL A 104 27.51 -2.22 -14.21
CA VAL A 104 26.63 -1.83 -15.30
C VAL A 104 26.98 -2.67 -16.52
N THR A 105 26.01 -3.44 -17.03
CA THR A 105 26.18 -4.14 -18.31
C THR A 105 26.01 -3.12 -19.43
N VAL A 106 27.02 -2.99 -20.30
CA VAL A 106 26.96 -2.14 -21.49
C VAL A 106 26.58 -3.01 -22.68
N SER A 107 25.41 -2.77 -23.25
CA SER A 107 25.01 -3.36 -24.54
C SER A 107 24.88 -2.27 -25.59
N VAL A 108 24.97 -2.66 -26.87
CA VAL A 108 24.70 -1.77 -28.00
C VAL A 108 23.36 -2.15 -28.59
N LYS A 109 22.39 -1.23 -28.55
CA LYS A 109 21.09 -1.38 -29.19
C LYS A 109 20.86 -0.19 -30.11
N ASP A 110 20.58 -0.46 -31.38
CA ASP A 110 20.38 0.57 -32.42
C ASP A 110 21.54 1.60 -32.49
N GLY A 111 22.78 1.14 -32.31
CA GLY A 111 23.98 1.97 -32.32
C GLY A 111 24.19 2.85 -31.06
N LYS A 112 23.31 2.76 -30.06
CA LYS A 112 23.43 3.48 -28.78
C LYS A 112 23.91 2.54 -27.67
N ARG A 113 24.79 3.05 -26.80
CA ARG A 113 25.17 2.36 -25.55
C ARG A 113 23.98 2.39 -24.59
N VAL A 114 23.54 1.22 -24.18
CA VAL A 114 22.53 1.02 -23.14
C VAL A 114 23.25 0.52 -21.89
N TYR A 115 23.00 1.19 -20.79
CA TYR A 115 23.52 0.88 -19.47
C TYR A 115 22.41 0.20 -18.67
N GLU A 116 22.66 -0.99 -18.16
CA GLU A 116 21.71 -1.73 -17.32
C GLU A 116 22.35 -2.01 -15.96
N SER A 117 21.67 -1.66 -14.87
CA SER A 117 22.17 -1.98 -13.52
C SER A 117 22.11 -3.49 -13.23
N ALA A 118 23.01 -3.95 -12.36
CA ALA A 118 23.00 -5.33 -11.86
C ALA A 118 21.63 -5.76 -11.30
N LEU A 119 20.88 -4.85 -10.68
CA LEU A 119 19.53 -5.12 -10.19
C LEU A 119 18.59 -5.49 -11.35
N VAL A 120 18.59 -4.70 -12.41
CA VAL A 120 17.74 -4.91 -13.58
C VAL A 120 18.11 -6.19 -14.31
N SER A 121 19.40 -6.43 -14.56
CA SER A 121 19.86 -7.70 -15.18
C SER A 121 19.46 -8.91 -14.34
N THR A 122 19.60 -8.82 -13.01
CA THR A 122 19.25 -9.93 -12.10
C THR A 122 17.74 -10.18 -12.09
N LEU A 123 16.89 -9.14 -12.05
CA LEU A 123 15.43 -9.28 -12.16
C LEU A 123 15.02 -10.00 -13.44
N ARG A 124 15.63 -9.63 -14.58
CA ARG A 124 15.40 -10.32 -15.87
C ARG A 124 15.79 -11.79 -15.82
N SER A 125 16.87 -12.15 -15.13
CA SER A 125 17.26 -13.56 -14.93
C SER A 125 16.21 -14.39 -14.15
N TYR A 126 15.37 -13.73 -13.34
CA TYR A 126 14.21 -14.35 -12.67
C TYR A 126 12.91 -14.28 -13.48
N GLY A 127 12.97 -13.85 -14.74
CA GLY A 127 11.80 -13.73 -15.63
C GLY A 127 10.90 -12.53 -15.32
N VAL A 128 11.44 -11.50 -14.66
CA VAL A 128 10.73 -10.22 -14.47
C VAL A 128 11.04 -9.32 -15.67
N GLU A 129 10.00 -8.92 -16.40
CA GLU A 129 10.13 -8.06 -17.59
C GLU A 129 9.72 -6.60 -17.33
N CYS A 130 8.80 -6.41 -16.39
CA CYS A 130 8.25 -5.12 -16.01
C CYS A 130 7.79 -5.13 -14.55
N LEU A 131 7.56 -3.95 -14.01
CA LEU A 131 6.93 -3.74 -12.71
C LEU A 131 5.52 -3.23 -12.89
N TRP A 132 4.72 -3.43 -11.86
CA TRP A 132 3.31 -3.11 -11.90
C TRP A 132 2.92 -2.12 -10.83
N HIS A 133 2.03 -1.19 -11.17
CA HIS A 133 1.34 -0.37 -10.19
C HIS A 133 -0.16 -0.39 -10.49
N MET A 134 -0.99 -0.42 -9.46
CA MET A 134 -2.46 -0.36 -9.62
C MET A 134 -2.97 0.99 -9.15
N THR A 135 -3.90 1.58 -9.90
CA THR A 135 -4.44 2.90 -9.61
C THR A 135 -5.86 3.05 -10.14
N HIS A 136 -6.57 4.09 -9.70
CA HIS A 136 -7.88 4.46 -10.25
C HIS A 136 -7.71 5.18 -11.60
N VAL A 137 -8.65 4.99 -12.53
CA VAL A 137 -8.66 5.61 -13.87
C VAL A 137 -8.43 7.13 -13.82
N ASP A 138 -9.04 7.83 -12.87
CA ASP A 138 -8.89 9.29 -12.71
C ASP A 138 -7.46 9.75 -12.42
N ASN A 139 -6.61 8.87 -11.89
CA ASN A 139 -5.22 9.20 -11.58
C ASN A 139 -4.30 9.07 -12.80
N VAL A 140 -4.72 8.32 -13.82
CA VAL A 140 -3.89 7.89 -14.95
C VAL A 140 -3.31 9.08 -15.71
N LEU A 141 -4.11 10.12 -15.96
CA LEU A 141 -3.64 11.29 -16.69
C LEU A 141 -2.54 12.05 -15.94
N SER A 142 -2.62 12.13 -14.62
CA SER A 142 -1.58 12.75 -13.80
C SER A 142 -0.30 11.89 -13.84
N ILE A 143 -0.44 10.58 -13.68
CA ILE A 143 0.68 9.63 -13.66
C ILE A 143 1.42 9.61 -15.00
N THR A 144 0.71 9.61 -16.13
CA THR A 144 1.30 9.65 -17.47
C THR A 144 2.01 10.95 -17.81
N ARG A 145 1.63 12.06 -17.17
CA ARG A 145 2.27 13.37 -17.38
C ARG A 145 3.42 13.64 -16.42
N LYS A 146 3.27 13.24 -15.16
CA LYS A 146 4.19 13.63 -14.06
C LYS A 146 5.04 12.47 -13.55
N GLY A 147 4.70 11.24 -13.90
CA GLY A 147 5.28 10.03 -13.33
C GLY A 147 4.51 9.52 -12.11
N LEU A 148 4.93 8.36 -11.62
CA LEU A 148 4.42 7.77 -10.40
C LEU A 148 5.22 8.32 -9.21
N VAL A 149 4.52 8.84 -8.21
CA VAL A 149 5.12 9.40 -7.00
C VAL A 149 4.69 8.61 -5.76
N SER A 150 5.46 8.75 -4.69
CA SER A 150 5.14 8.13 -3.40
C SER A 150 3.86 8.67 -2.79
N HIS A 151 3.29 7.92 -1.85
CA HIS A 151 2.06 8.34 -1.16
C HIS A 151 2.25 9.69 -0.45
N GLU A 152 3.40 9.92 0.19
CA GLU A 152 3.71 11.21 0.82
C GLU A 152 3.74 12.37 -0.19
N ARG A 153 4.34 12.15 -1.37
CA ARG A 153 4.40 13.17 -2.42
C ARG A 153 3.07 13.35 -3.16
N ALA A 154 2.17 12.37 -3.06
CA ALA A 154 0.86 12.39 -3.67
C ALA A 154 -0.20 13.13 -2.85
N VAL A 155 0.05 13.42 -1.56
CA VAL A 155 -0.89 14.15 -0.67
C VAL A 155 -1.41 15.47 -1.26
N PRO A 156 -0.57 16.37 -1.83
CA PRO A 156 -1.07 17.62 -2.39
C PRO A 156 -1.75 17.46 -3.77
N ILE A 157 -1.75 16.26 -4.34
CA ILE A 157 -2.29 15.99 -5.68
C ILE A 157 -3.73 15.48 -5.53
N LYS A 158 -4.68 16.12 -6.23
CA LYS A 158 -6.04 15.58 -6.35
C LYS A 158 -5.99 14.19 -7.01
N ARG A 159 -6.35 13.16 -6.25
CA ARG A 159 -6.32 11.76 -6.68
C ARG A 159 -7.43 10.96 -6.00
N VAL A 160 -7.80 9.85 -6.60
CA VAL A 160 -8.63 8.81 -5.98
C VAL A 160 -7.72 7.78 -5.32
N ASP A 161 -7.83 7.59 -4.01
CA ASP A 161 -7.02 6.61 -3.28
C ASP A 161 -7.73 5.26 -3.21
N ILE A 162 -7.10 4.22 -3.78
CA ILE A 162 -7.60 2.83 -3.77
C ILE A 162 -6.95 1.98 -2.66
N SER A 163 -6.03 2.58 -1.91
CA SER A 163 -5.27 1.87 -0.90
C SER A 163 -6.10 1.53 0.33
N ASP A 164 -5.73 0.44 0.99
CA ASP A 164 -6.33 0.05 2.25
C ASP A 164 -5.79 0.97 3.37
N PRO A 165 -6.66 1.69 4.12
CA PRO A 165 -6.22 2.64 5.14
C PRO A 165 -5.40 2.00 6.27
N ASP A 166 -5.69 0.75 6.63
CA ASP A 166 -4.96 0.03 7.69
C ASP A 166 -3.57 -0.35 7.21
N VAL A 167 -3.45 -0.82 5.97
CA VAL A 167 -2.16 -1.07 5.33
C VAL A 167 -1.35 0.23 5.21
N GLN A 168 -1.98 1.35 4.84
CA GLN A 168 -1.28 2.64 4.74
C GLN A 168 -0.76 3.14 6.10
N ARG A 169 -1.53 2.94 7.17
CA ARG A 169 -1.09 3.29 8.52
C ARG A 169 0.17 2.50 8.92
N LEU A 170 0.22 1.21 8.61
CA LEU A 170 1.38 0.35 8.88
C LEU A 170 2.62 0.77 8.08
N ARG A 171 2.44 1.35 6.88
CA ARG A 171 3.53 1.92 6.05
C ARG A 171 4.12 3.23 6.60
N GLY A 172 3.67 3.69 7.76
CA GLY A 172 4.31 4.79 8.50
C GLY A 172 5.70 4.43 9.07
N GLY A 173 6.03 3.15 9.18
CA GLY A 173 7.33 2.66 9.64
C GLY A 173 8.49 2.99 8.70
N MET A 174 9.71 2.84 9.23
CA MET A 174 10.97 3.12 8.51
C MET A 174 11.49 1.84 7.86
N ASP A 175 12.00 1.95 6.63
CA ASP A 175 12.76 0.87 6.00
C ASP A 175 14.12 0.71 6.72
N PRO A 176 14.63 -0.53 6.88
CA PRO A 176 15.85 -0.78 7.64
C PRO A 176 17.15 -0.48 6.87
N ILE A 177 17.07 -0.07 5.60
CA ILE A 177 18.24 0.07 4.71
C ILE A 177 18.68 1.53 4.64
N PHE A 178 17.76 2.41 4.25
CA PHE A 178 17.98 3.83 4.10
C PHE A 178 17.36 4.66 5.23
N SER A 179 16.67 4.01 6.17
CA SER A 179 15.96 4.71 7.26
C SER A 179 15.02 5.78 6.72
N ARG A 180 14.18 5.44 5.74
CA ARG A 180 13.12 6.30 5.21
C ARG A 180 11.77 5.68 5.48
N LYS A 181 10.73 6.50 5.57
CA LYS A 181 9.36 5.98 5.71
C LYS A 181 9.00 5.16 4.47
N ILE A 182 8.34 4.02 4.64
CA ILE A 182 7.90 3.19 3.51
C ILE A 182 7.00 4.00 2.56
N LYS A 183 6.16 4.89 3.11
CA LYS A 183 5.32 5.81 2.32
C LYS A 183 6.09 6.90 1.54
N ALA A 184 7.40 7.03 1.72
CA ALA A 184 8.26 7.91 0.93
C ALA A 184 8.67 7.30 -0.42
N TYR A 185 8.47 5.99 -0.60
CA TYR A 185 8.74 5.27 -1.85
C TYR A 185 7.50 5.18 -2.74
N SER A 186 7.72 5.07 -4.04
CA SER A 186 6.68 4.69 -5.01
C SER A 186 6.56 3.16 -5.03
N PRO A 187 5.44 2.56 -4.57
CA PRO A 187 5.32 1.12 -4.49
C PRO A 187 4.97 0.52 -5.85
N THR A 188 5.72 -0.50 -6.23
CA THR A 188 5.46 -1.33 -7.40
C THR A 188 5.48 -2.81 -7.03
N TYR A 189 4.79 -3.63 -7.81
CA TYR A 189 4.68 -5.07 -7.61
C TYR A 189 5.45 -5.81 -8.70
N ILE A 190 6.07 -6.92 -8.32
CA ILE A 190 6.66 -7.87 -9.27
C ILE A 190 5.55 -8.64 -10.00
N LYS A 191 4.44 -8.94 -9.32
CA LYS A 191 3.29 -9.67 -9.86
C LYS A 191 1.99 -8.89 -9.65
N ILE A 192 1.27 -8.64 -10.75
CA ILE A 192 0.04 -7.85 -10.71
C ILE A 192 -1.17 -8.62 -10.16
N ARG A 193 -1.26 -9.92 -10.46
CA ARG A 193 -2.28 -10.83 -9.88
C ARG A 193 -1.90 -11.17 -8.44
N ASN A 194 -2.27 -10.28 -7.53
CA ASN A 194 -1.96 -10.36 -6.10
C ASN A 194 -3.22 -10.10 -5.24
N PRO A 195 -3.13 -10.32 -3.91
CA PRO A 195 -4.25 -10.07 -3.00
C PRO A 195 -4.87 -8.67 -3.05
N MET A 196 -4.10 -7.62 -3.31
CA MET A 196 -4.65 -6.26 -3.42
C MET A 196 -5.54 -6.12 -4.65
N LEU A 197 -5.11 -6.64 -5.79
CA LEU A 197 -5.95 -6.65 -7.00
C LEU A 197 -7.19 -7.54 -6.82
N TYR A 198 -7.07 -8.68 -6.13
CA TYR A 198 -8.22 -9.56 -5.84
C TYR A 198 -9.26 -8.89 -4.92
N ARG A 199 -8.81 -8.11 -3.93
CA ARG A 199 -9.69 -7.33 -3.06
C ARG A 199 -10.51 -6.31 -3.86
N LEU A 200 -9.91 -5.74 -4.90
CA LEU A 200 -10.48 -4.69 -5.74
C LEU A 200 -11.22 -5.21 -6.99
N LYS A 201 -11.42 -6.53 -7.13
CA LYS A 201 -12.00 -7.14 -8.35
C LYS A 201 -13.39 -6.59 -8.73
N ASN A 202 -14.20 -6.23 -7.75
CA ASN A 202 -15.54 -5.68 -7.97
C ASN A 202 -15.51 -4.25 -8.53
N ASP A 203 -14.37 -3.56 -8.39
CA ASP A 203 -14.15 -2.20 -8.88
C ASP A 203 -13.31 -2.18 -10.17
N SER A 204 -13.15 -3.35 -10.83
CA SER A 204 -12.24 -3.56 -11.98
C SER A 204 -12.48 -2.60 -13.16
N GLU A 205 -13.72 -2.15 -13.36
CA GLU A 205 -14.08 -1.14 -14.38
C GLU A 205 -13.35 0.19 -14.16
N SER A 206 -13.17 0.60 -12.90
CA SER A 206 -12.53 1.86 -12.51
C SER A 206 -11.02 1.75 -12.31
N LEU A 207 -10.46 0.54 -12.43
CA LEU A 207 -9.06 0.25 -12.15
C LEU A 207 -8.22 0.26 -13.42
N CYS A 208 -6.99 0.73 -13.26
CA CYS A 208 -5.94 0.67 -14.27
C CYS A 208 -4.68 0.05 -13.68
N LEU A 209 -4.04 -0.80 -14.47
CA LEU A 209 -2.75 -1.42 -14.13
C LEU A 209 -1.69 -0.75 -15.00
N ILE A 210 -0.71 -0.13 -14.37
CA ILE A 210 0.40 0.58 -15.01
C ILE A 210 1.55 -0.42 -15.18
N GLU A 211 1.94 -0.65 -16.42
CA GLU A 211 3.16 -1.39 -16.78
C GLU A 211 4.33 -0.40 -16.78
N ILE A 212 5.39 -0.75 -16.04
CA ILE A 212 6.56 0.10 -15.80
C ILE A 212 7.81 -0.64 -16.26
N ALA A 213 8.60 -0.01 -17.13
CA ALA A 213 9.87 -0.56 -17.60
C ALA A 213 10.88 -0.72 -16.47
N LEU A 214 11.69 -1.78 -16.52
CA LEU A 214 12.67 -2.06 -15.45
C LEU A 214 13.82 -1.05 -15.36
N ASP A 215 14.16 -0.39 -16.46
CA ASP A 215 15.12 0.72 -16.46
C ASP A 215 14.61 1.95 -15.67
N ALA A 216 13.37 1.90 -15.15
CA ALA A 216 12.89 2.77 -14.07
C ALA A 216 13.72 2.69 -12.79
N LEU A 217 14.38 1.54 -12.55
CA LEU A 217 15.16 1.31 -11.34
C LEU A 217 16.56 1.90 -11.44
N ASP A 218 17.08 2.10 -12.65
CA ASP A 218 18.41 2.61 -12.84
C ASP A 218 18.55 4.01 -12.25
N TYR A 219 19.65 4.26 -11.54
CA TYR A 219 19.97 5.53 -10.88
C TYR A 219 19.00 5.96 -9.77
N HIS A 220 18.22 5.03 -9.20
CA HIS A 220 17.35 5.29 -8.05
C HIS A 220 17.83 4.52 -6.81
N ASP A 221 17.47 5.03 -5.63
CA ASP A 221 17.53 4.23 -4.41
C ASP A 221 16.35 3.25 -4.43
N VAL A 222 16.67 1.96 -4.49
CA VAL A 222 15.68 0.90 -4.59
C VAL A 222 15.77 -0.02 -3.38
N VAL A 223 14.61 -0.32 -2.82
CA VAL A 223 14.43 -1.37 -1.82
C VAL A 223 13.43 -2.37 -2.37
N PHE A 224 13.69 -3.66 -2.19
CA PHE A 224 12.73 -4.70 -2.55
C PHE A 224 12.48 -5.64 -1.37
N THR A 225 11.32 -6.28 -1.36
CA THR A 225 10.82 -7.01 -0.19
C THR A 225 10.41 -8.43 -0.53
N ASP A 226 10.46 -9.34 0.45
CA ASP A 226 9.97 -10.72 0.29
C ASP A 226 8.44 -10.86 0.49
N GLY A 227 7.72 -9.75 0.61
CA GLY A 227 6.29 -9.69 0.79
C GLY A 227 5.78 -8.26 0.95
N ASN A 228 4.51 -8.10 1.34
CA ASN A 228 3.93 -6.77 1.56
C ASN A 228 4.75 -5.98 2.60
N ALA A 229 5.27 -4.82 2.20
CA ALA A 229 6.12 -3.96 3.05
C ALA A 229 5.43 -3.48 4.34
N ALA A 230 4.09 -3.53 4.40
CA ALA A 230 3.32 -3.19 5.59
C ALA A 230 3.32 -4.29 6.67
N SER A 231 3.76 -5.51 6.35
CA SER A 231 3.78 -6.62 7.32
C SER A 231 5.06 -6.60 8.16
N ARG A 232 4.93 -7.00 9.44
CA ARG A 232 6.06 -7.12 10.38
C ARG A 232 7.04 -8.23 10.01
N ASP A 233 6.55 -9.28 9.35
CA ASP A 233 7.36 -10.44 8.96
C ASP A 233 8.10 -10.24 7.63
N THR A 234 7.90 -9.09 6.98
CA THR A 234 8.53 -8.78 5.70
C THR A 234 9.96 -8.30 5.89
N LYS A 235 10.88 -8.89 5.12
CA LYS A 235 12.27 -8.49 5.05
C LYS A 235 12.50 -7.56 3.86
N PHE A 236 13.45 -6.65 4.02
CA PHE A 236 13.83 -5.63 3.04
C PHE A 236 15.26 -5.86 2.59
N TYR A 237 15.51 -5.67 1.30
CA TYR A 237 16.79 -5.90 0.64
C TYR A 237 17.11 -4.77 -0.34
N SER A 238 18.40 -4.58 -0.63
CA SER A 238 18.87 -3.60 -1.64
C SER A 238 20.02 -4.12 -2.49
N ASN A 239 20.72 -5.18 -2.08
CA ASN A 239 21.76 -5.79 -2.92
C ASN A 239 21.08 -6.70 -3.97
N PRO A 240 21.37 -6.56 -5.27
CA PRO A 240 20.83 -7.42 -6.33
C PRO A 240 20.94 -8.92 -6.05
N ASN A 241 22.02 -9.38 -5.39
CA ASN A 241 22.22 -10.80 -5.06
C ASN A 241 21.21 -11.33 -4.03
N ASP A 242 20.54 -10.45 -3.28
CA ASP A 242 19.51 -10.80 -2.31
C ASP A 242 18.15 -11.08 -2.98
N LEU A 243 18.01 -10.86 -4.29
CA LEU A 243 16.82 -11.28 -5.03
C LEU A 243 16.55 -12.77 -4.89
N LYS A 244 17.58 -13.60 -4.64
CA LYS A 244 17.42 -15.03 -4.34
C LYS A 244 16.55 -15.33 -3.10
N TYR A 245 16.35 -14.36 -2.20
CA TYR A 245 15.52 -14.50 -1.00
C TYR A 245 14.05 -14.17 -1.21
N LEU A 246 13.67 -13.67 -2.39
CA LEU A 246 12.26 -13.46 -2.71
C LEU A 246 11.54 -14.81 -2.86
N PRO A 247 10.24 -14.86 -2.53
CA PRO A 247 9.46 -16.09 -2.56
C PRO A 247 9.05 -16.42 -4.01
N TRP A 248 10.02 -16.78 -4.85
CA TRP A 248 9.82 -16.99 -6.28
C TRP A 248 8.83 -18.13 -6.58
N ASP A 249 8.75 -19.13 -5.71
CA ASP A 249 7.74 -20.18 -5.73
C ASP A 249 6.32 -19.59 -5.64
N VAL A 250 6.08 -18.70 -4.66
CA VAL A 250 4.78 -18.02 -4.49
C VAL A 250 4.55 -16.97 -5.57
N LEU A 251 5.59 -16.27 -6.04
CA LEU A 251 5.46 -15.25 -7.10
C LEU A 251 5.15 -15.87 -8.46
N ASN A 252 5.58 -17.11 -8.71
CA ASN A 252 5.33 -17.80 -9.96
C ASN A 252 4.15 -18.78 -9.88
N SER A 253 3.57 -19.00 -8.70
CA SER A 253 2.38 -19.84 -8.57
C SER A 253 1.14 -19.22 -9.19
N GLU A 254 0.16 -20.07 -9.53
CA GLU A 254 -1.18 -19.63 -9.93
C GLU A 254 -1.98 -19.12 -8.73
N TYR A 255 -1.96 -19.88 -7.63
CA TYR A 255 -2.65 -19.56 -6.39
C TYR A 255 -1.65 -19.34 -5.25
N TRP A 256 -1.78 -18.22 -4.55
CA TRP A 256 -1.00 -17.96 -3.34
C TRP A 256 -1.58 -18.64 -2.10
N SER A 257 -2.83 -19.12 -2.17
CA SER A 257 -3.48 -19.84 -1.05
C SER A 257 -2.82 -21.17 -0.74
N ASP A 258 -2.07 -21.72 -1.69
CA ASP A 258 -1.44 -23.04 -1.58
C ASP A 258 -0.17 -22.98 -0.72
N PHE A 259 0.24 -21.77 -0.33
CA PHE A 259 1.46 -21.51 0.42
C PHE A 259 1.12 -20.90 1.78
N ILE A 260 1.81 -21.38 2.81
CA ILE A 260 1.79 -20.73 4.13
C ILE A 260 2.29 -19.30 3.95
N ASP A 261 1.47 -18.35 4.43
CA ASP A 261 1.73 -16.91 4.33
C ASP A 261 1.84 -16.41 2.87
N GLY A 262 1.20 -17.12 1.93
CA GLY A 262 1.29 -16.80 0.51
C GLY A 262 0.68 -15.45 0.16
N LYS A 263 -0.34 -14.97 0.88
CA LYS A 263 -0.90 -13.61 0.66
C LYS A 263 0.17 -12.52 0.83
N ARG A 264 0.95 -12.57 1.91
CA ARG A 264 2.00 -11.58 2.16
C ARG A 264 3.09 -11.70 1.10
N LYS A 265 3.59 -12.91 0.87
CA LYS A 265 4.65 -13.24 -0.09
C LYS A 265 4.31 -12.84 -1.53
N ARG A 266 3.07 -13.08 -1.97
CA ARG A 266 2.58 -12.70 -3.30
C ARG A 266 2.55 -11.18 -3.51
N CYS A 267 2.48 -10.41 -2.44
CA CYS A 267 2.59 -8.96 -2.43
C CYS A 267 4.04 -8.47 -2.25
N ALA A 268 5.06 -9.23 -2.67
CA ALA A 268 6.43 -8.72 -2.76
C ALA A 268 6.49 -7.45 -3.62
N GLU A 269 7.25 -6.46 -3.17
CA GLU A 269 7.29 -5.12 -3.76
C GLU A 269 8.70 -4.73 -4.18
N ILE A 270 8.77 -3.85 -5.18
CA ILE A 270 9.93 -3.01 -5.44
C ILE A 270 9.54 -1.56 -5.15
N LEU A 271 10.24 -0.95 -4.20
CA LEU A 271 10.01 0.38 -3.66
C LEU A 271 11.06 1.33 -4.23
N VAL A 272 10.62 2.31 -5.02
CA VAL A 272 11.51 3.22 -5.75
C VAL A 272 11.46 4.62 -5.15
N TYR A 273 12.62 5.16 -4.76
CA TYR A 273 12.75 6.52 -4.26
C TYR A 273 13.45 7.44 -5.27
N PRO A 274 13.00 8.71 -5.42
CA PRO A 274 11.82 9.32 -4.81
C PRO A 274 10.52 9.11 -5.61
N SER A 275 10.64 8.72 -6.89
CA SER A 275 9.55 8.65 -7.86
C SER A 275 9.99 7.89 -9.10
N ILE A 276 9.05 7.42 -9.91
CA ILE A 276 9.28 6.83 -11.22
C ILE A 276 8.84 7.83 -12.30
N GLY A 277 9.75 8.21 -13.20
CA GLY A 277 9.46 9.17 -14.26
C GLY A 277 8.43 8.68 -15.29
N ALA A 278 7.63 9.59 -15.83
CA ALA A 278 6.57 9.28 -16.80
C ALA A 278 7.05 8.51 -18.06
N ARG A 279 8.31 8.74 -18.46
CA ARG A 279 8.93 8.05 -19.60
C ARG A 279 8.96 6.53 -19.45
N HIS A 280 8.95 6.04 -18.22
CA HIS A 280 9.06 4.61 -17.88
C HIS A 280 7.73 3.89 -17.83
N ILE A 281 6.61 4.62 -17.94
CA ILE A 281 5.28 4.01 -18.06
C ILE A 281 5.12 3.54 -19.50
N THR A 282 5.06 2.23 -19.73
CA THR A 282 5.02 1.65 -21.07
C THR A 282 3.59 1.44 -21.57
N ARG A 283 2.73 0.89 -20.72
CA ARG A 283 1.32 0.60 -21.02
C ARG A 283 0.42 0.85 -19.83
N ILE A 284 -0.86 1.05 -20.13
CA ILE A 284 -1.92 1.20 -19.13
C ILE A 284 -3.03 0.23 -19.47
N HIS A 285 -3.25 -0.75 -18.60
CA HIS A 285 -4.19 -1.82 -18.84
C HIS A 285 -5.50 -1.54 -18.12
N CYS A 286 -6.63 -1.69 -18.82
CA CYS A 286 -7.97 -1.58 -18.24
C CYS A 286 -8.80 -2.84 -18.54
N ASN A 287 -9.82 -3.07 -17.70
CA ASN A 287 -10.72 -4.23 -17.81
C ASN A 287 -11.95 -3.97 -18.67
N SER A 288 -12.13 -2.73 -19.16
CA SER A 288 -13.35 -2.27 -19.81
C SER A 288 -13.07 -1.48 -21.07
N GLN A 289 -13.91 -1.66 -22.08
CA GLN A 289 -13.86 -0.87 -23.31
C GLN A 289 -14.26 0.58 -23.05
N ASP A 290 -15.18 0.83 -22.11
CA ASP A 290 -15.60 2.18 -21.75
C ASP A 290 -14.45 2.96 -21.09
N THR A 291 -13.72 2.29 -20.18
CA THR A 291 -12.51 2.84 -19.56
C THR A 291 -11.43 3.11 -20.61
N LEU A 292 -11.23 2.20 -21.57
CA LEU A 292 -10.29 2.42 -22.67
C LEU A 292 -10.66 3.66 -23.50
N ASN A 293 -11.93 3.77 -23.90
CA ASN A 293 -12.44 4.90 -24.67
C ASN A 293 -12.35 6.22 -23.89
N SER A 294 -12.55 6.18 -22.56
CA SER A 294 -12.36 7.32 -21.68
C SER A 294 -10.90 7.78 -21.67
N LEU A 295 -9.97 6.83 -21.49
CA LEU A 295 -8.53 7.10 -21.48
C LEU A 295 -8.05 7.72 -22.80
N TYR A 296 -8.50 7.20 -23.95
CA TYR A 296 -8.17 7.80 -25.25
C TYR A 296 -8.71 9.22 -25.41
N ARG A 297 -9.95 9.49 -24.96
CA ARG A 297 -10.50 10.86 -24.96
C ARG A 297 -9.70 11.83 -24.09
N MET A 298 -9.01 11.32 -23.07
CA MET A 298 -8.11 12.10 -22.20
C MET A 298 -6.70 12.27 -22.79
N GLY A 299 -6.40 11.67 -23.95
CA GLY A 299 -5.09 11.71 -24.60
C GLY A 299 -4.09 10.70 -24.02
N VAL A 300 -4.58 9.56 -23.51
CA VAL A 300 -3.74 8.49 -22.96
C VAL A 300 -3.56 7.38 -24.01
N ASP A 301 -2.66 7.60 -24.95
CA ASP A 301 -2.44 6.70 -26.10
C ASP A 301 -1.80 5.35 -25.73
N LYS A 302 -1.27 5.23 -24.51
CA LYS A 302 -0.67 4.01 -23.96
C LYS A 302 -1.71 3.02 -23.39
N ALA A 303 -3.00 3.37 -23.43
CA ALA A 303 -4.05 2.55 -22.88
C ALA A 303 -4.34 1.31 -23.75
N VAL A 304 -4.57 0.16 -23.12
CA VAL A 304 -4.82 -1.12 -23.78
C VAL A 304 -5.90 -1.90 -23.02
N TYR A 305 -6.85 -2.48 -23.77
CA TYR A 305 -7.83 -3.40 -23.21
C TYR A 305 -7.16 -4.74 -22.86
N SER A 306 -7.17 -5.14 -21.60
CA SER A 306 -6.43 -6.33 -21.12
C SER A 306 -7.15 -7.04 -19.98
N PRO A 307 -8.37 -7.57 -20.22
CA PRO A 307 -9.21 -8.12 -19.16
C PRO A 307 -8.56 -9.33 -18.45
N ARG A 308 -7.75 -10.11 -19.17
CA ARG A 308 -7.04 -11.28 -18.61
C ARG A 308 -6.05 -10.96 -17.49
N LEU A 309 -5.65 -9.70 -17.32
CA LEU A 309 -4.80 -9.29 -16.19
C LEU A 309 -5.59 -9.13 -14.89
N PHE A 310 -6.91 -8.94 -14.96
CA PHE A 310 -7.80 -8.72 -13.83
C PHE A 310 -8.41 -10.04 -13.33
N PHE A 311 -8.94 -10.03 -12.11
CA PHE A 311 -9.73 -11.15 -11.60
C PHE A 311 -11.18 -10.98 -12.08
N GLY A 312 -11.63 -11.89 -12.93
CA GLY A 312 -12.96 -11.91 -13.55
C GLY A 312 -13.06 -13.07 -14.52
#